data_AF-A0AAT9HRI4-F1
#
_entry.id   AF-A0AAT9HRI4-F1
#
_cell.length_a   1.000
_cell.length_b   1.000
_cell.length_c   1.000
_cell.angle_alpha   90.00
_cell.angle_beta   90.00
_cell.angle_gamma   90.00
#
_symmetry.space_group_name_H-M   'P 1'
#
loop_
_entity.id
_entity.type
_entity.pdbx_description
1 polymer ?
#
loop_
_entity_poly.entity_id
_entity_poly.type
_entity_poly.pdbx_seq_one_letter_code
_entity_poly.pdbx_strand_id
1 'polypeptide(L)'
;MVQVAVNGKAQSIRRSVRKEGQVFTVGLGSDVKTGEPVTVSYTYRVLVQQHGHVLHLDLAQPTKDFRAELWYGDCGIRYMNVLDYLSAPRQPRYTQHPASDPSPSVEVAYEGWTFPKGGVAFVWVLEREMQTVTSRQK
;
A
#
# COMPACT_ATOMS: atom_id res chain seq x y z
N MET A 1 4.30 11.58 3.50
CA MET A 1 5.51 11.42 4.35
C MET A 1 6.20 10.13 3.96
N VAL A 2 7.53 10.07 3.97
CA VAL A 2 8.31 8.83 3.75
C VAL A 2 9.43 8.78 4.79
N GLN A 3 9.61 7.62 5.41
CA GLN A 3 10.68 7.32 6.36
C GLN A 3 11.35 6.02 5.92
N VAL A 4 12.68 5.97 6.02
CA VAL A 4 13.46 4.79 5.64
C VAL A 4 14.57 4.59 6.67
N ALA A 5 14.82 3.34 7.04
CA ALA A 5 15.98 2.93 7.81
C ALA A 5 16.70 1.78 7.11
N VAL A 6 18.03 1.77 7.24
CA VAL A 6 18.90 0.70 6.75
C VAL A 6 19.56 0.06 7.98
N ASN A 7 19.37 -1.25 8.15
CA ASN A 7 19.80 -2.00 9.33
C ASN A 7 19.38 -1.32 10.66
N GLY A 8 18.16 -0.77 10.69
CA GLY A 8 17.60 -0.06 11.85
C GLY A 8 18.07 1.38 12.03
N LYS A 9 19.02 1.87 11.23
CA LYS A 9 19.50 3.26 11.27
C LYS A 9 18.73 4.13 10.29
N ALA A 10 18.10 5.20 10.80
CA ALA A 10 17.37 6.16 9.97
C ALA A 10 18.29 6.78 8.90
N GLN A 11 17.77 6.93 7.68
CA GLN A 11 18.53 7.45 6.54
C GLN A 11 17.94 8.75 6.00
N SER A 12 18.82 9.57 5.40
CA SER A 12 18.39 10.70 4.59
C SER A 12 17.81 10.22 3.26
N ILE A 13 16.76 10.90 2.77
CA ILE A 13 16.02 10.50 1.58
C ILE A 13 16.12 11.61 0.54
N ARG A 14 16.55 11.25 -0.67
CA ARG A 14 16.47 12.13 -1.83
C ARG A 14 15.20 11.82 -2.62
N ARG A 15 14.32 12.81 -2.78
CA ARG A 15 13.10 12.71 -3.60
C ARG A 15 13.34 13.28 -5.00
N SER A 16 12.91 12.57 -6.03
CA SER A 16 12.85 13.04 -7.41
C SER A 16 11.43 12.88 -7.94
N VAL A 17 10.91 13.91 -8.60
CA VAL A 17 9.57 13.90 -9.21
C VAL A 17 9.75 13.92 -10.73
N ARG A 18 9.07 13.01 -11.42
CA ARG A 18 9.04 12.88 -12.88
C ARG A 18 7.59 12.81 -13.34
N LYS A 19 7.38 12.90 -14.66
CA LYS A 19 6.04 12.76 -15.27
C LYS A 19 5.34 11.45 -14.86
N GLU A 20 6.09 10.36 -14.81
CA GLU A 20 5.59 9.01 -14.50
C GLU A 20 5.41 8.74 -13.00
N GLY A 21 5.83 9.66 -12.12
CA GLY A 21 5.68 9.48 -10.69
C GLY A 21 6.84 10.03 -9.86
N GLN A 22 7.02 9.44 -8.68
CA GLN A 22 8.00 9.91 -7.69
C GLN A 22 8.94 8.78 -7.32
N VAL A 23 10.23 9.10 -7.22
CA VAL A 23 11.28 8.16 -6.81
C VAL A 23 11.92 8.68 -5.53
N PHE A 24 12.04 7.80 -4.54
CA PHE A 24 12.74 8.07 -3.29
C PHE A 24 14.02 7.22 -3.27
N THR A 25 15.17 7.88 -3.20
CA THR A 25 16.49 7.24 -3.21
C THR A 25 17.14 7.39 -1.85
N VAL A 26 17.70 6.29 -1.36
CA VAL A 26 18.38 6.20 -0.06
C VAL A 26 19.73 5.53 -0.26
N GLY A 27 20.78 6.09 0.34
CA GLY A 27 22.08 5.44 0.42
C GLY A 27 22.08 4.36 1.50
N LEU A 28 22.78 3.25 1.28
CA LEU A 28 22.84 2.15 2.24
C LEU A 28 23.67 2.47 3.50
N GLY A 29 24.47 3.54 3.47
CA GLY A 29 25.42 3.87 4.53
C GLY A 29 26.80 3.26 4.28
N SER A 30 27.83 3.82 4.94
CA SER A 30 29.23 3.40 4.78
C SER A 30 29.57 2.12 5.55
N ASP A 31 28.71 1.70 6.47
CA ASP A 31 28.84 0.50 7.30
C ASP A 31 28.33 -0.77 6.60
N VAL A 32 27.63 -0.62 5.48
CA VAL A 32 27.18 -1.75 4.65
C VAL A 32 28.32 -2.23 3.75
N LYS A 33 28.62 -3.53 3.80
CA LYS A 33 29.66 -4.15 2.98
C LYS A 33 29.07 -4.97 1.84
N THR A 34 29.82 -5.06 0.75
CA THR A 34 29.47 -5.90 -0.40
C THR A 34 29.35 -7.37 0.03
N GLY A 35 28.27 -8.03 -0.41
CA GLY A 35 28.01 -9.44 -0.14
C GLY A 35 27.29 -9.72 1.17
N GLU A 36 27.10 -8.70 2.03
CA GLU A 36 26.34 -8.85 3.26
C GLU A 36 24.86 -8.50 3.03
N PRO A 37 23.91 -9.29 3.60
CA PRO A 37 22.50 -8.95 3.56
C PRO A 37 22.22 -7.61 4.24
N VAL A 38 21.30 -6.84 3.68
CA VAL A 38 20.86 -5.54 4.20
C VAL A 38 19.37 -5.56 4.44
N THR A 39 18.94 -5.06 5.60
CA THR A 39 17.51 -4.84 5.88
C THR A 39 17.16 -3.39 5.59
N VAL A 40 16.21 -3.17 4.69
CA VAL A 40 15.63 -1.84 4.43
C VAL A 40 14.19 -1.85 4.97
N SER A 41 13.90 -1.00 5.95
CA SER A 41 12.53 -0.78 6.43
C SER A 41 12.06 0.60 6.01
N TYR A 42 10.80 0.70 5.61
CA TYR A 42 10.23 1.97 5.19
C TYR A 42 8.75 2.08 5.52
N THR A 43 8.30 3.31 5.70
CA THR A 43 6.89 3.66 5.87
C THR A 43 6.61 4.89 5.02
N TYR A 44 5.50 4.86 4.28
CA TYR A 44 5.07 6.01 3.52
C TYR A 44 3.57 6.23 3.65
N ARG A 45 3.17 7.49 3.45
CA ARG A 45 1.78 7.92 3.35
C ARG A 45 1.61 8.74 2.09
N VAL A 46 0.63 8.36 1.29
CA VAL A 46 0.29 8.96 0.00
C VAL A 46 -1.21 9.23 -0.09
N LEU A 47 -1.60 10.17 -0.94
CA LEU A 47 -2.98 10.33 -1.39
C LEU A 47 -3.11 9.67 -2.76
N VAL A 48 -4.19 8.93 -2.95
CA VAL A 48 -4.52 8.26 -4.20
C VAL A 48 -5.70 8.95 -4.86
N GLN A 49 -5.71 8.99 -6.19
CA GLN A 49 -6.80 9.60 -6.94
C GLN A 49 -8.05 8.75 -6.83
N GLN A 50 -9.12 9.33 -6.28
CA GLN A 50 -10.42 8.67 -6.11
C GLN A 50 -10.96 8.07 -7.41
N HIS A 51 -10.79 8.75 -8.55
CA HIS A 51 -11.26 8.28 -9.86
C HIS A 51 -10.38 7.19 -10.49
N GLY A 52 -9.32 6.75 -9.81
CA GLY A 52 -8.43 5.69 -10.31
C GLY A 52 -8.99 4.27 -10.09
N HIS A 53 -9.93 4.11 -9.16
CA HIS A 53 -10.58 2.84 -8.77
C HIS A 53 -9.68 1.73 -8.24
N VAL A 54 -8.36 1.89 -8.32
CA VAL A 54 -7.39 0.89 -7.89
C VAL A 54 -6.11 1.52 -7.34
N LEU A 55 -5.53 0.86 -6.33
CA LEU A 55 -4.17 1.08 -5.83
C LEU A 55 -3.46 -0.26 -5.73
N HIS A 56 -2.39 -0.44 -6.50
CA HIS A 56 -1.50 -1.61 -6.42
C HIS A 56 -0.29 -1.32 -5.54
N LEU A 57 0.02 -2.26 -4.65
CA LEU A 57 1.23 -2.26 -3.85
C LEU A 57 2.01 -3.56 -4.11
N ASP A 58 3.04 -3.45 -4.94
CA ASP A 58 3.88 -4.60 -5.32
C ASP A 58 5.12 -4.72 -4.44
N LEU A 59 5.42 -5.95 -4.02
CA LEU A 59 6.61 -6.29 -3.25
C LEU A 59 7.66 -6.90 -4.19
N ALA A 60 8.64 -6.08 -4.56
CA ALA A 60 9.73 -6.48 -5.44
C ALA A 60 10.81 -7.32 -4.73
N GLN A 61 10.88 -7.24 -3.39
CA GLN A 61 11.89 -7.90 -2.57
C GLN A 61 11.22 -8.77 -1.50
N PRO A 62 11.91 -9.78 -0.95
CA PRO A 62 11.44 -10.48 0.23
C PRO A 62 11.14 -9.47 1.33
N THR A 63 9.89 -9.43 1.78
CA THR A 63 9.40 -8.41 2.72
C THR A 63 8.91 -9.12 3.98
N LYS A 64 9.37 -8.65 5.13
CA LYS A 64 8.94 -9.17 6.43
C LYS A 64 7.92 -8.23 7.04
N ASP A 65 6.89 -8.80 7.65
CA ASP A 65 5.91 -8.07 8.47
C ASP A 65 5.20 -6.95 7.68
N PHE A 66 4.69 -7.30 6.49
CA PHE A 66 4.01 -6.36 5.60
C PHE A 66 2.71 -5.84 6.22
N ARG A 67 2.50 -4.52 6.14
CA ARG A 67 1.24 -3.87 6.53
C ARG A 67 0.91 -2.73 5.58
N ALA A 68 -0.33 -2.68 5.13
CA ALA A 68 -0.88 -1.59 4.35
C ALA A 68 -2.28 -1.24 4.86
N GLU A 69 -2.55 0.06 4.96
CA GLU A 69 -3.85 0.56 5.39
C GLU A 69 -4.29 1.69 4.46
N LEU A 70 -5.54 1.61 3.99
CA LEU A 70 -6.16 2.63 3.17
C LEU A 70 -7.36 3.22 3.91
N TRP A 71 -7.29 4.51 4.23
CA TRP A 71 -8.40 5.27 4.79
C TRP A 71 -9.20 5.89 3.66
N TYR A 72 -10.52 5.80 3.75
CA TYR A 72 -11.42 6.25 2.69
C TYR A 72 -12.67 6.97 3.20
N GLY A 73 -12.59 7.56 4.40
CA GLY A 73 -13.58 8.54 4.86
C GLY A 73 -13.66 9.78 3.97
N ASP A 74 -14.86 10.37 3.89
CA ASP A 74 -15.15 11.64 3.21
C ASP A 74 -14.73 11.72 1.73
N CYS A 75 -14.49 10.58 1.09
CA CYS A 75 -14.03 10.51 -0.29
C CYS A 75 -15.00 9.74 -1.18
N GLY A 76 -16.28 9.65 -0.83
CA GLY A 76 -17.35 9.13 -1.69
C GLY A 76 -17.21 7.68 -2.16
N ILE A 77 -16.27 6.91 -1.59
CA ILE A 77 -16.13 5.49 -1.83
C ILE A 77 -17.27 4.76 -1.11
N ARG A 78 -18.04 3.98 -1.86
CA ARG A 78 -19.17 3.21 -1.34
C ARG A 78 -18.77 1.77 -1.02
N TYR A 79 -18.04 1.14 -1.93
CA TYR A 79 -17.56 -0.24 -1.78
C TYR A 79 -16.04 -0.28 -1.91
N MET A 80 -15.40 -1.04 -1.03
CA MET A 80 -13.97 -1.28 -1.00
C MET A 80 -13.75 -2.79 -0.96
N ASN A 81 -12.90 -3.28 -1.86
CA ASN A 81 -12.45 -4.66 -1.92
C ASN A 81 -10.92 -4.71 -1.89
N VAL A 82 -10.40 -5.83 -1.40
CA VAL A 82 -8.97 -6.11 -1.40
C VAL A 82 -8.74 -7.41 -2.15
N LEU A 83 -7.75 -7.38 -3.03
CA LEU A 83 -7.20 -8.56 -3.68
C LEU A 83 -5.77 -8.72 -3.21
N ASP A 84 -5.48 -9.78 -2.47
CA ASP A 84 -4.10 -10.14 -2.16
C ASP A 84 -3.59 -11.21 -3.12
N TYR A 85 -2.32 -11.08 -3.44
CA TYR A 85 -1.54 -12.08 -4.17
C TYR A 85 -0.21 -12.28 -3.44
N LEU A 86 -0.24 -12.18 -2.10
CA LEU A 86 0.92 -12.39 -1.26
C LEU A 86 1.36 -13.84 -1.35
N SER A 87 2.60 -14.06 -1.80
CA SER A 87 3.20 -15.39 -1.82
C SER A 87 3.71 -15.74 -0.43
N ALA A 88 2.84 -16.38 0.36
CA ALA A 88 3.09 -16.69 1.77
C ALA A 88 2.39 -18.00 2.20
N PRO A 89 2.93 -18.73 3.20
CA PRO A 89 2.36 -19.99 3.69
C PRO A 89 1.05 -19.83 4.47
N ARG A 90 0.69 -18.62 4.91
CA ARG A 90 -0.52 -18.33 5.67
C ARG A 90 -1.31 -17.23 5.00
N GLN A 91 -2.61 -17.16 5.32
CA GLN A 91 -3.44 -16.05 4.88
C GLN A 91 -3.10 -14.78 5.66
N PRO A 92 -3.07 -13.61 4.99
CA PRO A 92 -2.97 -12.32 5.68
C PRO A 92 -4.20 -12.04 6.54
N ARG A 93 -4.02 -11.22 7.57
CA ARG A 93 -5.09 -10.69 8.41
C ARG A 93 -5.72 -9.48 7.72
N TYR A 94 -7.05 -9.49 7.68
CA TYR A 94 -7.87 -8.40 7.18
C TYR A 94 -8.63 -7.72 8.30
N THR A 95 -8.67 -6.40 8.27
CA THR A 95 -9.54 -5.62 9.16
C THR A 95 -10.18 -4.52 8.31
N GLN A 96 -11.51 -4.51 8.25
CA GLN A 96 -12.26 -3.59 7.41
C GLN A 96 -13.31 -2.86 8.23
N HIS A 97 -13.29 -1.54 8.09
CA HIS A 97 -14.30 -0.62 8.58
C HIS A 97 -15.08 -0.09 7.37
N PRO A 98 -16.37 -0.44 7.22
CA PRO A 98 -17.17 -0.06 6.04
C PRO A 98 -17.34 1.46 5.90
N ALA A 99 -17.81 1.89 4.72
CA ALA A 99 -18.07 3.31 4.42
C ALA A 99 -19.07 4.00 5.38
N SER A 100 -19.87 3.24 6.13
CA SER A 100 -20.80 3.76 7.14
C SER A 100 -20.14 4.05 8.49
N ASP A 101 -18.90 3.59 8.72
CA ASP A 101 -18.19 3.82 9.98
C ASP A 101 -17.70 5.28 10.09
N PRO A 102 -17.50 5.82 11.30
CA PRO A 102 -16.93 7.15 11.49
C PRO A 102 -15.50 7.31 10.96
N SER A 103 -14.78 6.21 10.75
CA SER A 103 -13.43 6.22 10.18
C SER A 103 -13.25 5.01 9.25
N PRO A 104 -13.82 5.07 8.03
CA PRO A 104 -13.73 3.97 7.08
C PRO A 104 -12.28 3.71 6.67
N SER A 105 -11.85 2.47 6.85
CA SER A 105 -10.52 2.02 6.47
C SER A 105 -10.50 0.53 6.15
N VAL A 106 -9.46 0.11 5.45
CA VAL A 106 -9.16 -1.31 5.28
C VAL A 106 -7.67 -1.52 5.48
N GLU A 107 -7.36 -2.49 6.32
CA GLU A 107 -6.01 -2.94 6.64
C GLU A 107 -5.78 -4.35 6.11
N VAL A 108 -4.61 -4.53 5.51
CA VAL A 108 -4.02 -5.83 5.22
C VAL A 108 -2.71 -5.93 6.00
N ALA A 109 -2.58 -6.97 6.83
CA ALA A 109 -1.37 -7.23 7.58
C ALA A 109 -0.94 -8.69 7.42
N TYR A 110 0.35 -8.92 7.18
CA TYR A 110 0.93 -10.24 7.13
C TYR A 110 2.16 -10.31 8.04
N GLU A 111 2.10 -11.18 9.04
CA GLU A 111 3.21 -11.42 9.96
C GLU A 111 4.11 -12.54 9.42
N GLY A 112 5.40 -12.23 9.25
CA GLY A 112 6.38 -13.13 8.64
C GLY A 112 6.81 -12.69 7.24
N TRP A 113 7.42 -13.62 6.51
CA TRP A 113 8.03 -13.34 5.20
C TRP A 113 7.06 -13.57 4.04
N THR A 114 7.00 -12.59 3.13
CA THR A 114 6.37 -12.69 1.82
C THR A 114 7.44 -12.71 0.73
N PHE A 115 7.29 -13.57 -0.27
CA PHE A 115 8.23 -13.67 -1.39
C PHE A 115 7.98 -12.59 -2.47
N PRO A 116 8.99 -12.27 -3.30
CA PRO A 116 8.85 -11.34 -4.42
C PRO A 116 7.72 -11.72 -5.38
N LYS A 117 7.22 -10.73 -6.12
CA LYS A 117 6.05 -10.83 -7.03
C LYS A 117 4.71 -11.00 -6.32
N GLY A 118 4.70 -10.88 -4.98
CA GLY A 118 3.47 -10.71 -4.21
C GLY A 118 3.10 -9.24 -4.04
N GLY A 119 1.88 -9.00 -3.56
CA GLY A 119 1.39 -7.66 -3.30
C GLY A 119 -0.07 -7.66 -2.90
N VAL A 120 -0.65 -6.46 -2.84
CA VAL A 120 -2.06 -6.23 -2.58
C VAL A 120 -2.61 -5.16 -3.52
N ALA A 121 -3.85 -5.31 -3.94
CA ALA A 121 -4.60 -4.31 -4.67
C ALA A 121 -5.84 -3.91 -3.88
N PHE A 122 -5.99 -2.61 -3.64
CA PHE A 122 -7.24 -2.03 -3.13
C PHE A 122 -8.07 -1.58 -4.32
N VAL A 123 -9.32 -2.00 -4.40
CA VAL A 123 -10.23 -1.72 -5.51
C VAL A 123 -11.53 -1.15 -4.97
N TRP A 124 -12.04 -0.07 -5.56
CA TRP A 124 -13.22 0.60 -5.03
C TRP A 124 -14.17 1.14 -6.09
N VAL A 125 -15.41 1.34 -5.63
CA VAL A 125 -16.52 1.90 -6.40
C VAL A 125 -17.10 3.10 -5.67
N LEU A 126 -17.46 4.14 -6.42
CA LEU A 126 -17.92 5.41 -5.87
C LEU A 126 -19.45 5.46 -5.80
N GLU A 127 -19.98 6.18 -4.82
CA GLU A 127 -21.42 6.33 -4.62
C GLU A 127 -22.14 6.82 -5.89
N ARG A 128 -21.55 7.82 -6.57
CA ARG A 128 -22.09 8.40 -7.81
C ARG A 128 -22.19 7.41 -8.99
N GLU A 129 -21.38 6.35 -8.98
CA GLU A 129 -21.39 5.34 -10.04
C GLU A 129 -22.54 4.35 -9.86
N MET A 130 -22.98 4.13 -8.63
CA MET A 130 -24.14 3.26 -8.33
C MET A 130 -25.45 3.88 -8.82
N GLN A 131 -25.58 5.20 -8.68
CA GLN A 131 -26.77 5.94 -9.12
C GLN A 131 -26.97 5.90 -10.64
N THR A 132 -25.86 5.90 -11.40
CA THR A 132 -25.87 5.86 -12.87
C THR A 132 -26.31 4.49 -13.42
N VAL A 133 -26.01 3.40 -12.70
CA VAL A 133 -26.45 2.06 -13.08
C VAL A 133 -27.95 1.91 -12.91
N THR A 134 -28.51 2.43 -11.81
CA THR A 134 -29.95 2.33 -11.52
C THR A 134 -30.80 3.18 -12.47
N SER A 135 -30.29 4.32 -12.97
CA SER A 135 -31.01 5.17 -13.92
C SER A 135 -31.04 4.63 -15.36
N ARG A 136 -30.11 3.75 -15.74
CA ARG A 136 -30.09 3.10 -17.08
C ARG A 136 -31.00 1.88 -17.19
N GLN A 137 -31.54 1.40 -16.08
CA GLN A 137 -32.47 0.26 -16.02
C GLN A 137 -33.96 0.66 -15.92
N LYS A 138 -34.26 1.96 -15.96
CA LYS A 138 -35.62 2.49 -16.14
C LYS A 138 -35.75 3.10 -17.53
#